data_AF-A0A6A5EJT2-F1
#
_entry.id   AF-A0A6A5EJT2-F1
#
_cell.length_a   1.000
_cell.length_b   1.000
_cell.length_c   1.000
_cell.angle_alpha   90.00
_cell.angle_beta   90.00
_cell.angle_gamma   90.00
#
_symmetry.space_group_name_H-M   'P 1'
#
loop_
_entity.id
_entity.type
_entity.pdbx_description
1 polymer ?
#
loop_
_entity_poly.entity_id
_entity_poly.type
_entity_poly.pdbx_seq_one_letter_code
_entity_poly.pdbx_strand_id
1 'polypeptide(L)' 'MVNQEVVDILQKVLIKLQNLPHASPLELGAFLVLILFVATFLLLIVLSCFHCCCCGKSKYQATRVQPV' A
#
# COMPACT_ATOMS: atom_id res chain seq x y z
N MET A 1 4.68 14.71 11.63
CA MET A 1 3.61 15.69 11.90
C MET A 1 2.42 15.29 11.05
N VAL A 2 1.44 14.60 11.63
CA VAL A 2 0.22 14.20 10.91
C VAL A 2 -0.60 15.47 10.71
N ASN A 3 -0.81 15.82 9.44
CA ASN A 3 -1.59 16.98 9.01
C ASN A 3 -3.02 16.81 9.53
N GLN A 4 -3.41 17.58 10.55
CA GLN A 4 -4.72 17.42 11.22
C GLN A 4 -5.87 17.68 10.24
N GLU A 5 -5.66 18.53 9.24
CA GLU A 5 -6.62 18.72 8.15
C GLU A 5 -6.85 17.45 7.32
N VAL A 6 -5.82 16.61 7.11
CA VAL A 6 -5.97 15.35 6.35
C VAL A 6 -6.78 14.35 7.15
N VAL A 7 -6.63 14.33 8.49
CA VAL A 7 -7.41 13.45 9.37
C VAL A 7 -8.88 13.87 9.42
N ASP A 8 -9.18 15.18 9.50
CA ASP A 8 -10.57 15.67 9.50
C ASP A 8 -11.29 15.37 8.17
N ILE A 9 -10.60 15.61 7.05
CA ILE A 9 -11.14 15.31 5.72
C ILE A 9 -11.35 13.80 5.57
N LEU A 10 -10.40 12.99 6.02
CA LEU A 10 -10.52 11.53 5.98
C LEU A 10 -11.69 11.03 6.84
N GLN A 11 -11.90 11.58 8.04
CA GLN A 11 -13.05 11.25 8.89
C GLN A 11 -14.37 11.63 8.22
N LYS A 12 -14.48 12.83 7.65
CA LYS A 12 -15.69 13.26 6.94
C LYS A 12 -16.02 12.36 5.75
N VAL A 13 -15.01 11.97 4.98
CA VAL A 13 -15.16 11.09 3.82
C VAL A 13 -15.52 9.67 4.28
N LEU A 14 -14.88 9.16 5.34
CA LEU A 14 -15.21 7.87 5.96
C LEU A 14 -16.66 7.81 6.44
N ILE A 15 -17.14 8.86 7.12
CA ILE A 15 -18.54 8.92 7.59
C ILE A 15 -19.51 8.88 6.40
N LYS A 16 -19.22 9.61 5.31
CA LYS A 16 -20.05 9.56 4.10
C LYS A 16 -20.00 8.18 3.41
N LEU A 17 -18.82 7.56 3.35
CA LEU A 17 -18.62 6.20 2.84
C LEU A 17 -19.26 5.12 3.71
N GLN A 18 -19.39 5.33 5.01
CA GLN A 18 -20.11 4.45 5.95
C GLN A 18 -21.63 4.61 5.91
N ASN A 19 -22.15 5.68 5.30
CA ASN A 19 -23.59 5.84 5.03
C ASN A 19 -24.02 5.30 3.66
N LEU A 20 -23.06 5.12 2.74
CA LEU A 20 -23.23 4.40 1.46
C LEU A 20 -23.48 2.87 1.54
N PRO A 21 -23.05 2.10 2.56
CA PRO A 21 -23.22 0.65 2.64
C PRO A 21 -24.60 0.25 3.21
N HIS A 22 -25.57 1.18 3.24
CA HIS A 22 -27.00 0.83 3.35
C HIS A 22 -27.53 0.19 2.04
N ALA A 23 -26.68 0.01 1.03
CA ALA A 23 -26.94 -0.84 -0.11
C ALA A 23 -26.76 -2.33 0.25
N SER A 24 -27.36 -3.19 -0.55
CA SER A 24 -27.57 -4.60 -0.26
C SER A 24 -26.29 -5.36 0.17
N PRO A 25 -26.38 -6.35 1.09
CA PRO A 25 -25.21 -7.07 1.63
C PRO A 25 -24.34 -7.76 0.57
N LEU A 26 -24.89 -8.02 -0.62
CA LEU A 26 -24.18 -8.53 -1.78
C LEU A 26 -23.20 -7.50 -2.38
N GLU A 27 -23.63 -6.24 -2.50
CA GLU A 27 -22.79 -5.16 -3.03
C GLU A 27 -21.65 -4.83 -2.06
N LEU A 28 -21.93 -4.87 -0.75
CA LEU A 28 -20.92 -4.69 0.28
C LEU A 28 -19.82 -5.78 0.18
N GLY A 29 -20.21 -7.03 -0.04
CA GLY A 29 -19.27 -8.14 -0.23
C GLY A 29 -18.35 -7.93 -1.44
N ALA A 30 -18.91 -7.52 -2.59
CA ALA A 30 -18.14 -7.26 -3.80
C ALA A 30 -17.16 -6.08 -3.61
N PHE A 31 -17.62 -5.00 -2.98
CA PHE A 31 -16.79 -3.83 -2.70
C PHE A 31 -15.65 -4.17 -1.72
N LEU A 32 -15.93 -5.00 -0.72
CA LEU A 32 -14.94 -5.46 0.25
C LEU A 32 -13.84 -6.29 -0.42
N VAL A 33 -14.20 -7.20 -1.33
CA VAL A 33 -13.22 -8.00 -2.09
C VAL A 33 -12.31 -7.10 -2.92
N LEU A 34 -12.87 -6.08 -3.59
CA LEU A 34 -12.09 -5.10 -4.36
C LEU A 34 -11.13 -4.30 -3.47
N ILE A 35 -11.60 -3.79 -2.32
CA ILE A 35 -10.75 -3.07 -1.36
C ILE A 35 -9.62 -3.97 -0.85
N LEU A 36 -9.94 -5.21 -0.46
CA LEU A 36 -8.96 -6.18 0.03
C LEU A 36 -7.91 -6.52 -1.03
N PHE A 37 -8.34 -6.66 -2.29
CA PHE A 37 -7.43 -6.87 -3.41
C PHE A 37 -6.46 -5.70 -3.55
N VAL A 38 -6.96 -4.46 -3.64
CA VAL A 38 -6.11 -3.26 -3.76
C VAL A 38 -5.18 -3.13 -2.56
N ALA A 39 -5.68 -3.33 -1.34
CA ALA A 39 -4.87 -3.28 -0.12
C ALA A 39 -3.76 -4.34 -0.13
N THR A 40 -4.05 -5.56 -0.56
CA THR A 40 -3.06 -6.64 -0.68
C THR A 40 -2.00 -6.30 -1.72
N PHE A 41 -2.39 -5.78 -2.88
CA PHE A 41 -1.45 -5.35 -3.92
C PHE A 41 -0.54 -4.23 -3.43
N LEU A 42 -1.08 -3.22 -2.77
CA LEU A 42 -0.29 -2.15 -2.17
C LEU A 42 0.68 -2.69 -1.13
N LEU A 43 0.22 -3.62 -0.27
CA LEU A 43 1.07 -4.28 0.72
C LEU A 43 2.22 -5.04 0.04
N LEU A 44 1.95 -5.81 -1.01
CA LEU A 44 2.97 -6.55 -1.76
C LEU A 44 3.99 -5.62 -2.42
N ILE A 45 3.55 -4.50 -2.98
CA ILE A 45 4.44 -3.48 -3.56
C ILE A 45 5.35 -2.91 -2.47
N VAL A 46 4.77 -2.51 -1.33
CA VAL A 46 5.50 -1.95 -0.20
C VAL A 46 6.51 -2.97 0.34
N LEU A 47 6.11 -4.22 0.55
CA LEU A 47 7.01 -5.30 0.98
C LEU A 47 8.12 -5.55 -0.03
N SER A 48 7.83 -5.50 -1.33
CA SER A 48 8.84 -5.62 -2.40
C SER A 48 9.82 -4.46 -2.36
N CYS A 49 9.36 -3.23 -2.13
CA CYS A 49 10.22 -2.07 -1.92
C CYS A 49 11.09 -2.23 -0.67
N PHE A 50 10.53 -2.69 0.45
CA PHE A 50 11.31 -2.97 1.66
C PHE A 50 12.34 -4.07 1.42
N HIS A 51 11.97 -5.17 0.76
CA HIS A 51 12.89 -6.26 0.47
C HIS A 51 13.99 -5.83 -0.51
N CYS A 52 13.64 -5.17 -1.62
CA CYS A 52 14.62 -4.68 -2.60
C CYS A 52 15.50 -3.56 -2.03
N CYS A 53 14.96 -2.61 -1.26
CA CYS A 53 15.72 -1.49 -0.73
C CYS A 53 16.52 -1.83 0.55
N CYS A 54 16.06 -2.79 1.36
CA CYS A 54 16.77 -3.21 2.59
C CYS A 54 17.67 -4.45 2.40
N CYS A 55 17.39 -5.34 1.43
CA CYS A 55 18.27 -6.47 1.08
C CYS A 55 19.15 -6.21 -0.17
N GLY A 56 18.97 -5.09 -0.86
CA GLY A 56 19.72 -4.68 -2.06
C GLY A 56 21.10 -4.08 -1.79
N LYS A 57 21.90 -4.70 -0.92
CA LYS A 57 23.35 -4.46 -0.85
C LYS A 57 24.13 -5.77 -0.77
N SER A 58 23.96 -6.65 -1.76
CA SER A 58 25.14 -7.38 -2.24
C SER A 58 25.96 -6.37 -3.03
N LYS A 59 27.01 -5.88 -2.39
CA LYS A 59 28.05 -5.13 -3.08
C LYS A 59 28.60 -6.04 -4.18
N TYR A 60 28.16 -5.83 -5.41
CA TYR A 60 29.00 -6.11 -6.58
C TYR A 60 30.12 -5.06 -6.57
N GLN A 61 30.98 -5.20 -5.55
CA GLN A 61 32.29 -4.59 -5.50
C GLN A 61 33.00 -5.12 -6.74
N ALA A 62 33.06 -4.27 -7.76
CA ALA A 62 34.17 -4.14 -8.68
C ALA A 62 35.24 -5.27 -8.59
N THR A 63 34.96 -6.44 -9.15
CA THR A 63 36.03 -7.25 -9.76
C THR A 63 36.45 -6.49 -11.01
N ARG A 64 37.18 -5.39 -10.80
CA ARG A 64 38.11 -4.88 -11.81
C ARG A 64 39.17 -5.97 -11.92
N VAL A 65 39.04 -6.83 -12.91
CA VAL A 65 40.15 -7.66 -13.36
C VAL A 65 41.32 -6.71 -13.64
N GLN A 66 42.39 -6.84 -12.85
CA GLN A 66 43.65 -6.21 -13.15
C GLN A 66 44.29 -7.10 -14.25
N PRO A 67 44.46 -6.63 -15.50
CA PRO A 67 45.19 -7.41 -16.48
C PRO A 67 46.68 -7.45 -16.07
N VAL A 68 47.23 -8.66 -16.04
CA VAL A 68 48.68 -8.94 -15.90
C VAL A 68 49.39 -8.73 -17.22
#